data_AF-A0A947FDT2-F1
#
_entry.id   AF-A0A947FDT2-F1
#
_cell.length_a   1.000
_cell.length_b   1.000
_cell.length_c   1.000
_cell.angle_alpha   90.00
_cell.angle_beta   90.00
_cell.angle_gamma   90.00
#
_symmetry.space_group_name_H-M   'P 1'
#
loop_
_entity.id
_entity.type
_entity.pdbx_description
1 polymer ?
#
loop_
_entity_poly.entity_id
_entity_poly.type
_entity_poly.pdbx_seq_one_letter_code
_entity_poly.pdbx_strand_id
1 'polypeptide(L)'
;MSKKSSKLSILSSTTLGTIAFVGILVLVALMGKYYSVRLDLTESKRYSISDQSQKIVKSLKDDVNIKGFYQETDPNSMKTLDLLKTYQYYSKKINYESIDPDREPELAKHYQIRSYGSLVLEGFGKTQTVTTADEETITNAILKLTQEQGRIVYFLTGHGERDISNFDKDGYSTAKAAIERENFQVKVLNLLVDPKIPTAAALVVIAHPQKPLLKTELGALEQYLERNGRVMILLEPFSDSGLDNFLKDHGIIISADIVVDTMSRVFGASYLIPVITEYGFHKITDGFNIACFFPTVRSVLAAEAIPDNVNLTELASTSSYSWSDTEFRFGQQSPPEFNESKDSKGPINVVVLADISIKSSETSKDRDQQTNTKPSEAITSGKQVQLLVFGDSDFASNNYFNLQGNSDFFLNSVNFLAQQENLISIERPKT
;
A
#
# COMPACT_ATOMS: atom_id res chain seq x y z
N MET A 1 -69.58 34.25 -63.01
CA MET A 1 -69.22 34.75 -61.65
C MET A 1 -68.09 33.90 -61.11
N SER A 2 -67.08 34.58 -60.56
CA SER A 2 -65.72 34.12 -60.29
C SER A 2 -65.59 33.11 -59.14
N LYS A 3 -64.69 32.13 -59.28
CA LYS A 3 -64.14 31.29 -58.20
C LYS A 3 -62.61 31.33 -58.29
N LYS A 4 -61.94 32.06 -57.37
CA LYS A 4 -60.49 31.96 -57.13
C LYS A 4 -60.15 32.58 -55.77
N SER A 5 -59.97 31.77 -54.72
CA SER A 5 -59.08 32.08 -53.58
C SER A 5 -58.93 30.88 -52.62
N SER A 6 -57.96 30.00 -52.85
CA SER A 6 -57.57 28.97 -51.86
C SER A 6 -56.08 28.57 -51.93
N LYS A 7 -55.21 29.45 -52.45
CA LYS A 7 -53.75 29.20 -52.49
C LYS A 7 -52.93 30.04 -51.51
N LEU A 8 -53.51 31.07 -50.89
CA LEU A 8 -52.75 32.01 -50.04
C LEU A 8 -52.65 31.58 -48.56
N SER A 9 -53.60 30.80 -48.03
CA SER A 9 -53.57 30.32 -46.63
C SER A 9 -52.65 29.12 -46.40
N ILE A 10 -52.38 28.33 -47.46
CA ILE A 10 -51.49 27.18 -47.40
C ILE A 10 -50.03 27.64 -47.42
N LEU A 11 -49.70 28.70 -48.18
CA LEU A 11 -48.34 29.23 -48.25
C LEU A 11 -47.86 29.81 -46.90
N SER A 12 -48.72 30.50 -46.14
CA SER A 12 -48.36 31.09 -44.84
C SER A 12 -48.05 30.05 -43.76
N SER A 13 -48.78 28.92 -43.73
CA SER A 13 -48.51 27.84 -42.77
C SER A 13 -47.20 27.12 -43.07
N THR A 14 -46.86 26.95 -44.35
CA THR A 14 -45.62 26.27 -44.73
C THR A 14 -44.40 27.12 -44.41
N THR A 15 -44.44 28.43 -44.68
CA THR A 15 -43.32 29.32 -44.35
C THR A 15 -43.05 29.41 -42.85
N LEU A 16 -44.11 29.46 -42.03
CA LEU A 16 -43.98 29.49 -40.57
C LEU A 16 -43.42 28.17 -40.03
N GLY A 17 -43.86 27.04 -40.58
CA GLY A 17 -43.32 25.71 -40.25
C GLY A 17 -41.83 25.58 -40.57
N THR A 18 -41.39 26.07 -41.73
CA THR A 18 -39.97 26.02 -42.12
C THR A 18 -39.10 26.89 -41.21
N ILE A 19 -39.56 28.09 -40.84
CA ILE A 19 -38.83 28.97 -39.91
C ILE A 19 -38.72 28.32 -38.52
N ALA A 20 -39.81 27.72 -38.02
CA ALA A 20 -39.79 27.01 -36.74
C ALA A 20 -38.83 25.81 -36.77
N PHE A 21 -38.81 25.04 -37.87
CA PHE A 21 -37.91 23.90 -38.04
C PHE A 21 -36.44 24.31 -38.08
N VAL A 22 -36.10 25.37 -38.83
CA VAL A 22 -34.74 25.92 -38.85
C VAL A 22 -34.37 26.47 -37.46
N GLY A 23 -35.29 27.13 -36.78
CA GLY A 23 -35.10 27.60 -35.40
C GLY A 23 -34.76 26.46 -34.43
N ILE A 24 -35.50 25.34 -34.51
CA ILE A 24 -35.21 24.13 -33.71
C ILE A 24 -33.85 23.54 -34.06
N LEU A 25 -33.49 23.45 -35.34
CA LEU A 25 -32.16 22.94 -35.76
C LEU A 25 -31.02 23.82 -35.23
N VAL A 26 -31.18 25.14 -35.26
CA VAL A 26 -30.21 26.06 -34.67
C VAL A 26 -30.15 25.88 -33.15
N LEU A 27 -31.28 25.72 -32.47
CA LEU A 27 -31.34 25.48 -31.02
C LEU A 27 -30.67 24.15 -30.64
N VAL A 28 -30.90 23.09 -31.42
CA VAL A 28 -30.25 21.78 -31.23
C VAL A 28 -28.75 21.86 -31.51
N ALA A 29 -28.33 22.58 -32.57
CA ALA A 29 -26.92 22.79 -32.86
C ALA A 29 -26.22 23.64 -31.78
N LEU A 30 -26.91 24.64 -31.24
CA LEU A 30 -26.40 25.45 -30.13
C LEU A 30 -26.35 24.63 -28.83
N MET A 31 -27.37 23.82 -28.53
CA MET A 31 -27.32 22.88 -27.40
C MET A 31 -26.19 21.88 -27.58
N GLY A 32 -25.96 21.32 -28.78
CA GLY A 32 -24.83 20.43 -29.04
C GLY A 32 -23.46 21.10 -28.89
N LYS A 33 -23.37 22.41 -29.18
CA LYS A 33 -22.14 23.20 -29.01
C LYS A 33 -21.88 23.62 -27.55
N TYR A 34 -22.92 23.94 -26.79
CA TYR A 34 -22.80 24.45 -25.42
C TYR A 34 -22.98 23.37 -24.33
N TYR A 35 -23.70 22.29 -24.63
CA TYR A 35 -23.95 21.14 -23.76
C TYR A 35 -23.48 19.86 -24.45
N SER A 36 -22.19 19.54 -24.30
CA SER A 36 -21.60 18.30 -24.80
C SER A 36 -21.94 17.12 -23.88
N VAL A 37 -23.21 16.70 -23.88
CA VAL A 37 -23.62 15.46 -23.20
C VAL A 37 -23.13 14.28 -24.04
N ARG A 38 -22.03 13.64 -23.62
CA ARG A 38 -21.60 12.35 -24.19
C ARG A 38 -22.40 11.24 -23.54
N LEU A 39 -23.52 10.87 -24.16
CA LEU A 39 -24.22 9.63 -23.86
C LEU A 39 -23.47 8.50 -24.57
N ASP A 40 -22.77 7.65 -23.80
CA ASP A 40 -22.17 6.44 -24.32
C ASP A 40 -23.27 5.42 -24.62
N LEU A 41 -23.69 5.38 -25.89
CA LEU A 41 -24.72 4.45 -26.41
C LEU A 41 -24.12 3.10 -26.81
N THR A 42 -22.86 2.81 -26.48
CA THR A 42 -22.29 1.49 -26.70
C THR A 42 -22.83 0.52 -25.64
N GLU A 43 -23.19 -0.69 -26.07
CA GLU A 43 -23.68 -1.78 -25.22
C GLU A 43 -22.73 -2.13 -24.06
N SER A 44 -21.46 -1.69 -24.15
CA SER A 44 -20.37 -1.97 -23.21
C SER A 44 -19.89 -0.76 -22.39
N LYS A 45 -20.52 0.43 -22.51
CA LYS A 45 -20.09 1.67 -21.81
C LYS A 45 -18.57 1.93 -21.85
N ARG A 46 -17.95 1.65 -23.00
CA ARG A 46 -16.48 1.60 -23.15
C ARG A 46 -15.77 2.95 -22.96
N TYR A 47 -16.51 4.05 -22.91
CA TYR A 47 -15.99 5.41 -22.85
C TYR A 47 -16.46 6.18 -21.60
N SER A 48 -16.89 5.48 -20.55
CA SER A 48 -17.26 6.08 -19.28
C SER A 48 -16.53 5.43 -18.12
N ILE A 49 -15.95 6.24 -17.24
CA ILE A 49 -15.46 5.80 -15.93
C ILE A 49 -16.64 5.58 -14.96
N SER A 50 -16.43 4.75 -13.95
CA SER A 50 -17.41 4.42 -12.91
C SER A 50 -17.94 5.66 -12.19
N ASP A 51 -19.17 5.56 -11.68
CA ASP A 51 -19.80 6.66 -10.93
C ASP A 51 -18.97 7.05 -9.68
N GLN A 52 -18.22 6.11 -9.13
CA GLN A 52 -17.30 6.33 -8.01
C GLN A 52 -16.11 7.21 -8.44
N SER A 53 -15.41 6.85 -9.53
CA SER A 53 -14.32 7.65 -10.07
C SER A 53 -14.78 9.04 -10.49
N GLN A 54 -15.99 9.16 -11.06
CA GLN A 54 -16.57 10.47 -11.38
C GLN A 54 -16.75 11.36 -10.14
N LYS A 55 -17.22 10.81 -9.01
CA LYS A 55 -17.41 11.57 -7.77
C LYS A 55 -16.07 12.09 -7.24
N ILE A 56 -15.04 11.23 -7.22
CA ILE A 56 -13.69 11.58 -6.74
C ILE A 56 -13.12 12.73 -7.58
N VAL A 57 -13.12 12.57 -8.89
CA VAL A 57 -12.52 13.52 -9.83
C VAL A 57 -13.27 14.86 -9.83
N LYS A 58 -14.61 14.86 -9.68
CA LYS A 58 -15.41 16.09 -9.54
C LYS A 58 -15.17 16.81 -8.21
N SER A 59 -14.73 16.10 -7.17
CA SER A 59 -14.48 16.67 -5.83
C SER A 59 -13.08 17.30 -5.66
N LEU A 60 -12.25 17.25 -6.70
CA LEU A 60 -10.89 17.82 -6.67
C LEU A 60 -10.90 19.31 -6.32
N LYS A 61 -10.13 19.69 -5.30
CA LYS A 61 -9.96 21.08 -4.88
C LYS A 61 -8.81 21.76 -5.64
N ASP A 62 -7.73 21.04 -5.92
CA ASP A 62 -6.54 21.51 -6.62
C ASP A 62 -6.29 20.72 -7.92
N ASP A 63 -5.36 21.23 -8.73
CA ASP A 63 -5.00 20.64 -10.01
C ASP A 63 -4.13 19.39 -9.82
N VAL A 64 -4.37 18.38 -10.66
CA VAL A 64 -3.62 17.12 -10.73
C VAL A 64 -3.04 16.98 -12.14
N ASN A 65 -1.72 16.97 -12.25
CA ASN A 65 -0.98 16.82 -13.49
C ASN A 65 -0.51 15.37 -13.63
N ILE A 66 -0.90 14.71 -14.72
CA ILE A 66 -0.60 13.30 -14.98
C ILE A 66 0.39 13.20 -16.14
N LYS A 67 1.60 12.72 -15.88
CA LYS A 67 2.68 12.56 -16.86
C LYS A 67 2.79 11.09 -17.24
N GLY A 68 2.49 10.76 -18.49
CA GLY A 68 2.58 9.41 -19.01
C GLY A 68 3.90 9.17 -19.74
N PHE A 69 4.67 8.19 -19.29
CA PHE A 69 5.98 7.85 -19.86
C PHE A 69 5.84 6.70 -20.86
N TYR A 70 5.60 7.04 -22.14
CA TYR A 70 5.37 6.09 -23.23
C TYR A 70 6.32 6.33 -24.40
N GLN A 71 6.77 5.27 -25.06
CA GLN A 71 7.38 5.39 -26.39
C GLN A 71 6.30 5.77 -27.42
N GLU A 72 6.65 6.57 -28.43
CA GLU A 72 5.71 7.00 -29.49
C GLU A 72 4.97 5.84 -30.19
N THR A 73 5.56 4.65 -30.22
CA THR A 73 5.03 3.45 -30.89
C THR A 73 4.20 2.54 -29.98
N ASP A 74 4.05 2.85 -28.69
CA ASP A 74 3.34 1.97 -27.75
C ASP A 74 1.82 1.97 -28.02
N PRO A 75 1.21 0.82 -28.40
CA PRO A 75 -0.23 0.70 -28.59
C PRO A 75 -1.06 1.02 -27.34
N ASN A 76 -0.49 0.89 -26.14
CA ASN A 76 -1.16 1.17 -24.88
C ASN A 76 -1.24 2.66 -24.55
N SER A 77 -0.41 3.49 -25.20
CA SER A 77 -0.44 4.95 -25.05
C SER A 77 -1.80 5.51 -25.47
N MET A 78 -2.34 5.07 -26.61
CA MET A 78 -3.64 5.55 -27.11
C MET A 78 -4.81 5.23 -26.15
N LYS A 79 -4.83 4.01 -25.60
CA LYS A 79 -5.86 3.59 -24.63
C LYS A 79 -5.80 4.43 -23.37
N THR A 80 -4.60 4.67 -22.87
CA THR A 80 -4.39 5.48 -21.67
C THR A 80 -4.78 6.93 -21.90
N LEU A 81 -4.39 7.51 -23.04
CA LEU A 81 -4.76 8.87 -23.40
C LEU A 81 -6.28 9.04 -23.48
N ASP A 82 -7.01 8.06 -24.02
CA ASP A 82 -8.47 8.12 -24.06
C ASP A 82 -9.10 8.00 -22.67
N LEU A 83 -8.52 7.20 -21.78
CA LEU A 83 -8.92 7.16 -20.37
C LEU A 83 -8.67 8.53 -19.70
N LEU A 84 -7.46 9.10 -19.80
CA LEU A 84 -7.11 10.39 -19.21
C LEU A 84 -7.95 11.56 -19.76
N LYS A 85 -8.30 11.55 -21.06
CA LYS A 85 -9.29 12.50 -21.63
C LYS A 85 -10.65 12.38 -20.96
N THR A 86 -11.06 11.17 -20.60
CA THR A 86 -12.33 10.93 -19.90
C THR A 86 -12.27 11.51 -18.48
N TYR A 87 -11.15 11.34 -17.77
CA TYR A 87 -10.91 12.00 -16.47
C TYR A 87 -10.96 13.54 -16.58
N GLN A 88 -10.27 14.12 -17.56
CA GLN A 88 -10.27 15.57 -17.81
C GLN A 88 -11.66 16.11 -18.18
N TYR A 89 -12.49 15.32 -18.87
CA TYR A 89 -13.87 15.70 -19.18
C TYR A 89 -14.70 15.87 -17.90
N TYR A 90 -14.53 14.99 -16.91
CA TYR A 90 -15.26 15.09 -15.64
C TYR A 90 -14.69 16.14 -14.68
N SER A 91 -13.40 16.50 -14.81
CA SER A 91 -12.80 17.60 -14.05
C SER A 91 -11.72 18.31 -14.84
N LYS A 92 -11.91 19.62 -15.03
CA LYS A 92 -10.93 20.51 -15.67
C LYS A 92 -9.65 20.70 -14.86
N LYS A 93 -9.61 20.18 -13.62
CA LYS A 93 -8.43 20.19 -12.74
C LYS A 93 -7.46 19.06 -13.07
N ILE A 94 -7.85 18.11 -13.93
CA ILE A 94 -6.94 17.06 -14.39
C ILE A 94 -6.29 17.53 -15.69
N ASN A 95 -4.98 17.64 -15.64
CA ASN A 95 -4.13 17.87 -16.80
C ASN A 95 -3.33 16.61 -17.07
N TYR A 96 -3.01 16.36 -18.33
CA TYR A 96 -2.16 15.23 -18.68
C TYR A 96 -1.19 15.62 -19.80
N GLU A 97 -0.01 15.01 -19.77
CA GLU A 97 1.02 15.12 -20.81
C GLU A 97 1.63 13.75 -21.08
N SER A 98 2.05 13.53 -22.32
CA SER A 98 2.78 12.32 -22.72
C SER A 98 4.24 12.71 -22.94
N ILE A 99 5.13 12.03 -22.24
CA ILE A 99 6.58 12.22 -22.30
C ILE A 99 7.19 10.96 -22.88
N ASP A 100 8.03 11.10 -23.89
CA ASP A 100 8.83 10.00 -24.42
C ASP A 100 10.12 9.89 -23.58
N PRO A 101 10.32 8.80 -22.81
CA PRO A 101 11.50 8.65 -21.95
C PRO A 101 12.82 8.62 -22.72
N ASP A 102 12.80 8.19 -23.98
CA ASP A 102 13.99 8.08 -24.82
C ASP A 102 14.36 9.45 -25.42
N ARG A 103 13.38 10.33 -25.60
CA ARG A 103 13.60 11.72 -26.04
C ARG A 103 13.92 12.66 -24.87
N GLU A 104 13.37 12.39 -23.68
CA GLU A 104 13.53 13.21 -22.47
C GLU A 104 14.11 12.39 -21.28
N PRO A 105 15.34 11.86 -21.41
CA PRO A 105 15.92 10.96 -20.41
C PRO A 105 16.14 11.63 -19.04
N GLU A 106 16.34 12.95 -19.01
CA GLU A 106 16.51 13.71 -17.76
C GLU A 106 15.23 13.70 -16.91
N LEU A 107 14.05 13.84 -17.52
CA LEU A 107 12.77 13.77 -16.81
C LEU A 107 12.49 12.35 -16.33
N ALA A 108 12.74 11.35 -17.19
CA ALA A 108 12.58 9.94 -16.80
C ALA A 108 13.46 9.59 -15.60
N LYS A 109 14.70 10.11 -15.55
CA LYS A 109 15.61 9.94 -14.42
C LYS A 109 15.15 10.69 -13.17
N HIS A 110 14.69 11.93 -13.31
CA HIS A 110 14.18 12.73 -12.19
C HIS A 110 13.01 12.03 -11.48
N TYR A 111 12.08 11.47 -12.25
CA TYR A 111 10.92 10.73 -11.74
C TYR A 111 11.19 9.26 -11.45
N GLN A 112 12.45 8.81 -11.57
CA GLN A 112 12.87 7.42 -11.31
C GLN A 112 12.05 6.38 -12.09
N ILE A 113 11.73 6.67 -13.35
CA ILE A 113 10.93 5.79 -14.20
C ILE A 113 11.75 4.55 -14.54
N ARG A 114 11.37 3.40 -13.97
CA ARG A 114 12.03 2.10 -14.18
C ARG A 114 11.40 1.29 -15.33
N SER A 115 10.21 1.66 -15.79
CA SER A 115 9.46 0.91 -16.80
C SER A 115 8.63 1.82 -17.70
N TYR A 116 8.60 1.53 -19.00
CA TYR A 116 7.69 2.17 -19.94
C TYR A 116 6.22 1.89 -19.55
N GLY A 117 5.35 2.84 -19.84
CA GLY A 117 3.93 2.77 -19.50
C GLY A 117 3.58 3.26 -18.09
N SER A 118 4.57 3.76 -17.35
CA SER A 118 4.37 4.36 -16.02
C SER A 118 3.66 5.71 -16.13
N LEU A 119 2.77 6.00 -15.20
CA LEU A 119 2.15 7.31 -15.02
C LEU A 119 2.64 7.94 -13.71
N VAL A 120 3.02 9.21 -13.77
CA VAL A 120 3.34 10.02 -12.59
C VAL A 120 2.25 11.06 -12.41
N LEU A 121 1.55 11.02 -11.29
CA LEU A 121 0.50 11.96 -10.93
C LEU A 121 1.04 12.94 -9.89
N GLU A 122 0.96 14.24 -10.17
CA GLU A 122 1.42 15.32 -9.30
C GLU A 122 0.24 16.22 -8.92
N GLY A 123 0.07 16.53 -7.65
CA GLY A 123 -0.99 17.42 -7.17
C GLY A 123 -1.00 17.49 -5.66
N PHE A 124 -1.61 18.54 -5.09
CA PHE A 124 -1.69 18.73 -3.63
C PHE A 124 -0.31 18.69 -2.92
N GLY A 125 0.76 19.12 -3.61
CA GLY A 125 2.15 19.07 -3.11
C GLY A 125 2.76 17.67 -3.04
N LYS A 126 2.18 16.68 -3.74
CA LYS A 126 2.58 15.27 -3.70
C LYS A 126 2.76 14.71 -5.11
N THR A 127 3.45 13.57 -5.17
CA THR A 127 3.67 12.80 -6.39
C THR A 127 3.32 11.33 -6.12
N GLN A 128 2.67 10.66 -7.08
CA GLN A 128 2.35 9.24 -7.04
C GLN A 128 2.69 8.60 -8.39
N THR A 129 3.45 7.51 -8.38
CA THR A 129 3.80 6.77 -9.59
C THR A 129 3.01 5.47 -9.63
N VAL A 130 2.38 5.18 -10.77
CA VAL A 130 1.70 3.91 -11.03
C VAL A 130 2.30 3.24 -12.27
N THR A 131 2.47 1.93 -12.22
CA THR A 131 3.07 1.13 -13.30
C THR A 131 2.06 0.62 -14.32
N THR A 132 0.77 0.64 -13.98
CA THR A 132 -0.34 0.31 -14.88
C THR A 132 -1.27 1.51 -15.04
N ALA A 133 -1.83 1.65 -16.24
CA ALA A 133 -2.70 2.75 -16.64
C ALA A 133 -4.15 2.29 -16.82
N ASP A 134 -4.74 1.76 -15.75
CA ASP A 134 -6.15 1.38 -15.70
C ASP A 134 -6.95 2.33 -14.79
N GLU A 135 -8.28 2.22 -14.84
CA GLU A 135 -9.15 3.12 -14.09
C GLU A 135 -8.95 3.00 -12.58
N GLU A 136 -8.73 1.77 -12.10
CA GLU A 136 -8.59 1.48 -10.68
C GLU A 136 -7.31 2.13 -10.15
N THR A 137 -6.16 1.91 -10.80
CA THR A 137 -4.89 2.47 -10.37
C THR A 137 -4.87 3.99 -10.45
N ILE A 138 -5.39 4.58 -11.53
CA ILE A 138 -5.47 6.05 -11.68
C ILE A 138 -6.39 6.66 -10.62
N THR A 139 -7.58 6.08 -10.41
CA THR A 139 -8.54 6.58 -9.40
C THR A 139 -7.92 6.54 -8.01
N ASN A 140 -7.28 5.42 -7.66
CA ASN A 140 -6.66 5.22 -6.36
C ASN A 140 -5.47 6.17 -6.15
N ALA A 141 -4.66 6.41 -7.19
CA ALA A 141 -3.57 7.37 -7.13
C ALA A 141 -4.07 8.81 -6.91
N ILE A 142 -5.12 9.23 -7.61
CA ILE A 142 -5.76 10.54 -7.40
C ILE A 142 -6.30 10.66 -5.97
N LEU A 143 -6.96 9.61 -5.47
CA LEU A 143 -7.48 9.60 -4.11
C LEU A 143 -6.36 9.82 -3.09
N LYS A 144 -5.21 9.13 -3.24
CA LYS A 144 -4.02 9.30 -2.39
C LYS A 144 -3.49 10.74 -2.42
N LEU A 145 -3.45 11.38 -3.58
CA LEU A 145 -3.03 12.78 -3.70
C LEU A 145 -3.94 13.73 -2.90
N THR A 146 -5.26 13.53 -3.01
CA THR A 146 -6.28 14.42 -2.43
C THR A 146 -6.47 14.32 -0.91
N GLN A 147 -5.95 13.27 -0.27
CA GLN A 147 -6.09 13.10 1.19
C GLN A 147 -5.27 14.17 1.94
N GLU A 148 -5.91 15.05 2.71
CA GLU A 148 -5.21 16.01 3.57
C GLU A 148 -4.34 15.27 4.63
N GLN A 149 -3.22 15.90 5.03
CA GLN A 149 -2.09 15.36 5.83
C GLN A 149 -2.40 14.07 6.59
N GLY A 150 -1.80 12.97 6.11
CA GLY A 150 -2.31 11.63 6.28
C GLY A 150 -2.23 11.04 7.68
N ARG A 151 -2.71 9.79 7.71
CA ARG A 151 -2.68 8.85 8.83
C ARG A 151 -1.37 8.94 9.63
N ILE A 152 -1.45 8.77 10.95
CA ILE A 152 -0.29 8.94 11.84
C ILE A 152 0.37 7.58 12.09
N VAL A 153 1.66 7.49 11.80
CA VAL A 153 2.54 6.38 12.20
C VAL A 153 3.21 6.78 13.52
N TYR A 154 2.96 6.01 14.57
CA TYR A 154 3.56 6.24 15.89
C TYR A 154 4.75 5.32 16.10
N PHE A 155 5.89 5.86 16.50
CA PHE A 155 7.04 5.08 16.98
C PHE A 155 7.02 5.06 18.50
N LEU A 156 7.06 3.87 19.09
CA LEU A 156 7.11 3.71 20.54
C LEU A 156 8.44 4.24 21.08
N THR A 157 8.40 4.86 22.26
CA THR A 157 9.58 5.29 23.00
C THR A 157 9.39 5.07 24.51
N GLY A 158 10.48 4.91 25.24
CA GLY A 158 10.51 4.77 26.70
C GLY A 158 11.39 3.61 27.17
N HIS A 159 11.73 2.68 26.28
CA HIS A 159 12.47 1.45 26.56
C HIS A 159 13.82 1.39 25.82
N GLY A 160 14.27 2.48 25.21
CA GLY A 160 15.54 2.53 24.46
C GLY A 160 15.39 2.17 22.99
N GLU A 161 14.17 2.29 22.46
CA GLU A 161 13.84 2.11 21.04
C GLU A 161 14.66 3.07 20.15
N ARG A 162 14.74 2.72 18.87
CA ARG A 162 15.43 3.52 17.85
C ARG A 162 14.79 4.90 17.73
N ASP A 163 15.61 5.95 17.86
CA ASP A 163 15.15 7.33 17.81
C ASP A 163 15.00 7.82 16.36
N ILE A 164 13.77 8.17 15.99
CA ILE A 164 13.40 8.73 14.69
C ILE A 164 13.93 10.15 14.44
N SER A 165 14.50 10.81 15.45
CA SER A 165 15.15 12.12 15.33
C SER A 165 16.67 12.03 15.37
N ASN A 166 17.23 10.84 15.60
CA ASN A 166 18.66 10.62 15.58
C ASN A 166 19.18 10.45 14.15
N PHE A 167 20.20 11.24 13.79
CA PHE A 167 20.87 11.27 12.48
C PHE A 167 22.12 10.39 12.42
N ASP A 168 22.55 9.81 13.54
CA ASP A 168 23.66 8.87 13.59
C ASP A 168 23.31 7.54 12.89
N LYS A 169 24.31 6.69 12.67
CA LYS A 169 24.20 5.44 11.89
C LYS A 169 23.08 4.51 12.37
N ASP A 170 22.90 4.43 13.68
CA ASP A 170 21.96 3.59 14.39
C ASP A 170 20.57 4.24 14.59
N GLY A 171 20.43 5.52 14.22
CA GLY A 171 19.19 6.29 14.28
C GLY A 171 18.23 6.03 13.11
N TYR A 172 17.02 6.58 13.19
CA TYR A 172 15.91 6.32 12.27
C TYR A 172 15.42 7.57 11.51
N SER A 173 16.18 8.67 11.52
CA SER A 173 15.79 9.92 10.82
C SER A 173 15.51 9.73 9.32
N THR A 174 16.23 8.83 8.65
CA THR A 174 16.07 8.56 7.22
C THR A 174 14.76 7.81 6.95
N ALA A 175 14.47 6.79 7.76
CA ALA A 175 13.21 6.06 7.70
C ALA A 175 12.02 6.99 7.97
N LYS A 176 12.11 7.84 9.01
CA LYS A 176 11.10 8.88 9.29
C LYS A 176 10.84 9.77 8.08
N ALA A 177 11.89 10.36 7.51
CA ALA A 177 11.75 11.26 6.37
C ALA A 177 11.18 10.54 5.14
N ALA A 178 11.43 9.25 5.00
CA ALA A 178 10.85 8.43 3.94
C ALA A 178 9.35 8.17 4.17
N ILE A 179 8.94 7.82 5.39
CA ILE A 179 7.53 7.69 5.75
C ILE A 179 6.77 9.02 5.55
N GLU A 180 7.37 10.16 5.89
CA GLU A 180 6.76 11.48 5.69
C GLU A 180 6.57 11.81 4.20
N ARG A 181 7.49 11.36 3.33
CA ARG A 181 7.35 11.47 1.86
C ARG A 181 6.21 10.61 1.33
N GLU A 182 5.87 9.51 1.99
CA GLU A 182 4.69 8.67 1.71
C GLU A 182 3.37 9.28 2.24
N ASN A 183 3.35 10.57 2.61
CA ASN A 183 2.18 11.31 3.09
C ASN A 183 1.62 10.83 4.44
N PHE A 184 2.46 10.21 5.28
CA PHE A 184 2.12 9.96 6.68
C PHE A 184 2.69 11.04 7.59
N GLN A 185 2.05 11.25 8.73
CA GLN A 185 2.68 11.96 9.84
C GLN A 185 3.42 10.96 10.72
N VAL A 186 4.65 11.28 11.13
CA VAL A 186 5.39 10.45 12.08
C VAL A 186 5.44 11.14 13.44
N LYS A 187 5.02 10.44 14.48
CA LYS A 187 5.04 10.93 15.86
C LYS A 187 5.65 9.88 16.79
N VAL A 188 6.17 10.33 17.93
CA VAL A 188 6.55 9.42 19.02
C VAL A 188 5.34 9.15 19.91
N LEU A 189 5.29 7.95 20.49
CA LEU A 189 4.31 7.54 21.48
C LEU A 189 5.04 6.96 22.68
N ASN A 190 4.75 7.47 23.88
CA ASN A 190 5.31 6.94 25.12
C ASN A 190 4.15 6.45 26.00
N LEU A 191 3.98 5.13 26.09
CA LEU A 191 2.88 4.51 26.83
C LEU A 191 3.06 4.56 28.36
N LEU A 192 4.26 4.90 28.84
CA LEU A 192 4.50 5.20 30.26
C LEU A 192 3.94 6.57 30.64
N VAL A 193 3.82 7.49 29.67
CA VAL A 193 3.28 8.85 29.87
C VAL A 193 1.79 8.91 29.55
N ASP A 194 1.38 8.37 28.40
CA ASP A 194 -0.02 8.26 28.00
C ASP A 194 -0.33 6.78 27.71
N PRO A 195 -0.99 6.04 28.63
CA PRO A 195 -1.18 4.60 28.54
C PRO A 195 -2.28 4.20 27.54
N LYS A 196 -2.50 5.01 26.51
CA LYS A 196 -3.48 4.78 25.46
C LYS A 196 -2.87 5.09 24.10
N ILE A 197 -2.97 4.13 23.19
CA ILE A 197 -2.67 4.38 21.78
C ILE A 197 -3.81 5.25 21.20
N PRO A 198 -3.53 6.38 20.52
CA PRO A 198 -4.56 7.21 19.93
C PRO A 198 -5.41 6.48 18.87
N THR A 199 -6.69 6.81 18.74
CA THR A 199 -7.58 6.22 17.71
C THR A 199 -7.19 6.64 16.29
N ALA A 200 -6.50 7.77 16.14
CA ALA A 200 -5.96 8.25 14.86
C ALA A 200 -4.65 7.54 14.45
N ALA A 201 -4.10 6.65 15.28
CA ALA A 201 -2.95 5.83 14.93
C ALA A 201 -3.34 4.86 13.81
N ALA A 202 -2.63 4.92 12.69
CA ALA A 202 -2.79 3.95 11.61
C ALA A 202 -1.78 2.80 11.72
N LEU A 203 -0.63 3.05 12.35
CA LEU A 203 0.41 2.07 12.59
C LEU A 203 1.14 2.46 13.88
N VAL A 204 1.46 1.47 14.71
CA VAL A 204 2.41 1.59 15.81
C VAL A 204 3.64 0.76 15.47
N VAL A 205 4.81 1.40 15.49
CA VAL A 205 6.11 0.78 15.23
C VAL A 205 6.87 0.67 16.55
N ILE A 206 7.37 -0.52 16.86
CA ILE A 206 8.22 -0.79 18.01
C ILE A 206 9.58 -1.23 17.46
N ALA A 207 10.57 -0.32 17.47
CA ALA A 207 11.87 -0.55 16.86
C ALA A 207 12.94 -0.78 17.93
N HIS A 208 13.34 -2.03 18.14
CA HIS A 208 14.35 -2.47 19.08
C HIS A 208 14.20 -1.88 20.50
N PRO A 209 13.15 -2.27 21.24
CA PRO A 209 13.08 -1.93 22.66
C PRO A 209 14.23 -2.63 23.39
N GLN A 210 15.04 -1.89 24.14
CA GLN A 210 16.19 -2.44 24.89
C GLN A 210 15.81 -2.92 26.30
N LYS A 211 14.64 -2.48 26.79
CA LYS A 211 14.08 -2.90 28.08
C LYS A 211 12.73 -3.59 27.86
N PRO A 212 12.34 -4.51 28.76
CA PRO A 212 11.03 -5.13 28.69
C PRO A 212 9.89 -4.12 28.77
N LEU A 213 8.93 -4.23 27.85
CA LEU A 213 7.67 -3.47 27.95
C LEU A 213 6.86 -3.95 29.16
N LEU A 214 6.13 -3.03 29.79
CA LEU A 214 5.30 -3.35 30.95
C LEU A 214 3.99 -4.03 30.52
N LYS A 215 3.41 -4.84 31.42
CA LYS A 215 2.11 -5.51 31.19
C LYS A 215 0.99 -4.55 30.81
N THR A 216 0.99 -3.33 31.36
CA THR A 216 0.01 -2.29 31.04
C THR A 216 0.15 -1.80 29.59
N GLU A 217 1.36 -1.74 29.07
CA GLU A 217 1.64 -1.32 27.70
C GLU A 217 1.29 -2.42 26.70
N LEU A 218 1.65 -3.67 27.02
CA LEU A 218 1.22 -4.85 26.25
C LEU A 218 -0.32 -4.92 26.20
N GLY A 219 -1.01 -4.65 27.31
CA GLY A 219 -2.47 -4.56 27.32
C GLY A 219 -3.02 -3.41 26.46
N ALA A 220 -2.31 -2.29 26.35
CA ALA A 220 -2.71 -1.19 25.45
C ALA A 220 -2.51 -1.55 23.97
N LEU A 221 -1.43 -2.29 23.65
CA LEU A 221 -1.19 -2.84 22.32
C LEU A 221 -2.25 -3.87 21.93
N GLU A 222 -2.64 -4.76 22.85
CA GLU A 222 -3.70 -5.73 22.62
C GLU A 222 -5.03 -5.04 22.33
N GLN A 223 -5.44 -4.08 23.18
CA GLN A 223 -6.64 -3.28 22.94
C GLN A 223 -6.60 -2.49 21.63
N TYR A 224 -5.39 -2.13 21.15
CA TYR A 224 -5.23 -1.49 19.85
C TYR A 224 -5.40 -2.48 18.72
N LEU A 225 -4.82 -3.68 18.81
CA LEU A 225 -5.04 -4.77 17.86
C LEU A 225 -6.54 -5.13 17.78
N GLU A 226 -7.21 -5.35 18.91
CA GLU A 226 -8.65 -5.67 18.99
C GLU A 226 -9.58 -4.65 18.33
N ARG A 227 -9.13 -3.40 18.15
CA ARG A 227 -9.89 -2.34 17.47
C ARG A 227 -9.44 -2.11 16.03
N ASN A 228 -8.98 -3.16 15.34
CA ASN A 228 -8.46 -3.11 13.97
C ASN A 228 -7.13 -2.35 13.85
N GLY A 229 -6.33 -2.37 14.92
CA GLY A 229 -5.01 -1.77 14.93
C GLY A 229 -4.02 -2.53 14.07
N ARG A 230 -2.85 -1.91 13.91
CA ARG A 230 -1.75 -2.41 13.09
C ARG A 230 -0.45 -2.15 13.82
N VAL A 231 0.32 -3.19 14.05
CA VAL A 231 1.58 -3.11 14.79
C VAL A 231 2.70 -3.69 13.95
N MET A 232 3.81 -2.95 13.87
CA MET A 232 5.06 -3.43 13.30
C MET A 232 6.10 -3.48 14.41
N ILE A 233 6.76 -4.63 14.56
CA ILE A 233 7.78 -4.85 15.59
C ILE A 233 9.09 -5.22 14.89
N LEU A 234 10.16 -4.52 15.23
CA LEU A 234 11.50 -4.81 14.74
C LEU A 234 12.38 -5.17 15.94
N LEU A 235 12.93 -6.37 15.94
CA LEU A 235 13.66 -6.94 17.06
C LEU A 235 15.15 -7.05 16.75
N GLU A 236 15.93 -7.39 17.77
CA GLU A 236 17.33 -7.79 17.63
C GLU A 236 17.54 -9.15 18.33
N PRO A 237 18.64 -9.86 18.02
CA PRO A 237 19.07 -11.09 18.67
C PRO A 237 19.12 -11.01 20.19
N PHE A 238 18.94 -12.17 20.82
CA PHE A 238 19.14 -12.42 22.26
C PHE A 238 18.27 -11.64 23.26
N SER A 239 17.47 -10.66 22.83
CA SER A 239 16.54 -9.92 23.70
C SER A 239 15.11 -10.02 23.18
N ASP A 240 14.19 -10.60 23.95
CA ASP A 240 12.76 -10.56 23.63
C ASP A 240 12.06 -9.27 24.07
N SER A 241 12.67 -8.51 24.98
CA SER A 241 12.15 -7.23 25.46
C SER A 241 10.70 -7.29 25.98
N GLY A 242 10.34 -8.40 26.62
CA GLY A 242 9.02 -8.67 27.18
C GLY A 242 7.96 -9.06 26.15
N LEU A 243 8.33 -9.22 24.87
CA LEU A 243 7.39 -9.46 23.77
C LEU A 243 7.16 -10.96 23.47
N ASP A 244 7.95 -11.87 24.02
CA ASP A 244 7.87 -13.32 23.69
C ASP A 244 6.46 -13.89 23.86
N ASN A 245 5.87 -13.77 25.06
CA ASN A 245 4.51 -14.26 25.31
C ASN A 245 3.46 -13.53 24.44
N PHE A 246 3.61 -12.21 24.26
CA PHE A 246 2.69 -11.43 23.44
C PHE A 246 2.69 -11.92 21.98
N LEU A 247 3.86 -12.14 21.39
CA LEU A 247 3.98 -12.67 20.03
C LEU A 247 3.48 -14.10 19.92
N LYS A 248 3.76 -14.93 20.93
CA LYS A 248 3.34 -16.33 20.98
C LYS A 248 1.81 -16.48 21.03
N ASP A 249 1.13 -15.59 21.76
CA ASP A 249 -0.34 -15.53 21.79
C ASP A 249 -0.93 -15.24 20.39
N HIS A 250 -0.15 -14.59 19.52
CA HIS A 250 -0.48 -14.34 18.11
C HIS A 250 0.20 -15.33 17.14
N GLY A 251 0.66 -16.48 17.64
CA GLY A 251 1.22 -17.56 16.83
C GLY A 251 2.65 -17.34 16.31
N ILE A 252 3.34 -16.28 16.74
CA ILE A 252 4.72 -15.97 16.34
C ILE A 252 5.70 -16.37 17.44
N ILE A 253 6.75 -17.10 17.10
CA ILE A 253 7.83 -17.51 18.00
C ILE A 253 9.09 -16.71 17.69
N ILE A 254 9.73 -16.16 18.71
CA ILE A 254 11.03 -15.49 18.62
C ILE A 254 12.06 -16.23 19.47
N SER A 255 13.11 -16.74 18.85
CA SER A 255 14.15 -17.50 19.56
C SER A 255 15.30 -16.58 19.98
N ALA A 256 15.95 -16.84 21.12
CA ALA A 256 17.14 -16.11 21.55
C ALA A 256 18.37 -16.57 20.74
N ASP A 257 18.38 -16.23 19.46
CA ASP A 257 19.39 -16.64 18.49
C ASP A 257 19.84 -15.47 17.60
N ILE A 258 20.85 -15.74 16.79
CA ILE A 258 21.26 -14.91 15.66
C ILE A 258 21.43 -15.80 14.43
N VAL A 259 21.06 -15.29 13.25
CA VAL A 259 21.23 -16.02 12.00
C VAL A 259 22.63 -15.76 11.44
N VAL A 260 23.31 -16.85 11.13
CA VAL A 260 24.57 -16.86 10.40
C VAL A 260 24.29 -17.37 9.00
N ASP A 261 24.68 -16.61 7.98
CA ASP A 261 24.53 -17.01 6.57
C ASP A 261 25.86 -16.92 5.82
N THR A 262 26.34 -18.08 5.38
CA THR A 262 27.61 -18.17 4.65
C THR A 262 27.49 -17.69 3.20
N MET A 263 26.30 -17.68 2.61
CA MET A 263 26.08 -17.14 1.26
C MET A 263 26.27 -15.62 1.20
N SER A 264 26.09 -14.91 2.32
CA SER A 264 26.34 -13.45 2.41
C SER A 264 27.75 -13.06 2.00
N ARG A 265 28.74 -13.96 2.21
CA ARG A 265 30.13 -13.76 1.78
C ARG A 265 30.28 -13.65 0.27
N VAL A 266 29.43 -14.33 -0.51
CA VAL A 266 29.43 -14.27 -1.98
C VAL A 266 29.03 -12.86 -2.45
N PHE A 267 28.17 -12.19 -1.69
CA PHE A 267 27.73 -10.81 -1.93
C PHE A 267 28.65 -9.77 -1.27
N GLY A 268 29.80 -10.19 -0.71
CA GLY A 268 30.76 -9.30 -0.05
C GLY A 268 30.34 -8.82 1.35
N ALA A 269 29.27 -9.36 1.90
CA ALA A 269 28.78 -9.04 3.24
C ALA A 269 29.39 -9.96 4.31
N SER A 270 29.25 -9.58 5.58
CA SER A 270 29.60 -10.45 6.72
C SER A 270 28.62 -11.62 6.81
N TYR A 271 29.02 -12.71 7.47
CA TYR A 271 28.13 -13.84 7.77
C TYR A 271 26.96 -13.45 8.70
N LEU A 272 27.09 -12.34 9.44
CA LEU A 272 26.02 -11.75 10.26
C LEU A 272 25.15 -10.74 9.52
N ILE A 273 25.33 -10.58 8.21
CA ILE A 273 24.45 -9.74 7.40
C ILE A 273 23.84 -10.64 6.31
N PRO A 274 22.89 -11.54 6.65
CA PRO A 274 22.09 -12.24 5.67
C PRO A 274 21.62 -11.32 4.53
N VAL A 275 21.89 -11.76 3.30
CA VAL A 275 21.42 -11.11 2.08
C VAL A 275 20.21 -11.88 1.60
N ILE A 276 19.04 -11.32 1.85
CA ILE A 276 17.75 -11.95 1.57
C ILE A 276 17.37 -11.72 0.12
N THR A 277 17.07 -12.81 -0.57
CA THR A 277 16.54 -12.81 -1.94
C THR A 277 15.32 -13.72 -2.09
N GLU A 278 14.91 -14.41 -1.01
CA GLU A 278 13.77 -15.31 -0.98
C GLU A 278 12.63 -14.63 -0.22
N TYR A 279 11.54 -14.35 -0.94
CA TYR A 279 10.38 -13.63 -0.41
C TYR A 279 9.12 -14.48 -0.57
N GLY A 280 8.28 -14.49 0.46
CA GLY A 280 6.96 -15.12 0.40
C GLY A 280 6.00 -14.33 -0.48
N PHE A 281 4.94 -14.99 -0.97
CA PHE A 281 3.91 -14.32 -1.78
C PHE A 281 3.00 -13.46 -0.89
N HIS A 282 3.09 -12.14 -1.04
CA HIS A 282 2.25 -11.19 -0.31
C HIS A 282 2.25 -9.82 -0.99
N LYS A 283 1.26 -8.96 -0.72
CA LYS A 283 1.20 -7.59 -1.29
C LYS A 283 2.39 -6.72 -0.93
N ILE A 284 3.05 -6.97 0.21
CA ILE A 284 4.27 -6.26 0.63
C ILE A 284 5.45 -6.59 -0.30
N THR A 285 5.50 -7.84 -0.77
CA THR A 285 6.60 -8.44 -1.56
C THR A 285 6.20 -8.68 -3.02
N ASP A 286 5.08 -8.13 -3.48
CA ASP A 286 4.60 -8.33 -4.84
C ASP A 286 5.55 -7.67 -5.85
N GLY A 287 5.98 -8.45 -6.85
CA GLY A 287 7.02 -8.04 -7.80
C GLY A 287 8.39 -7.71 -7.17
N PHE A 288 8.60 -8.02 -5.88
CA PHE A 288 9.81 -7.65 -5.16
C PHE A 288 10.95 -8.61 -5.48
N ASN A 289 11.96 -8.11 -6.20
CA ASN A 289 13.08 -8.90 -6.72
C ASN A 289 14.47 -8.33 -6.37
N ILE A 290 14.52 -7.39 -5.42
CA ILE A 290 15.75 -6.72 -5.00
C ILE A 290 16.22 -7.35 -3.69
N ALA A 291 17.54 -7.53 -3.54
CA ALA A 291 18.10 -8.08 -2.32
C ALA A 291 17.97 -7.10 -1.15
N CYS A 292 17.63 -7.62 0.03
CA CYS A 292 17.66 -6.87 1.29
C CYS A 292 18.79 -7.37 2.18
N PHE A 293 19.36 -6.48 2.98
CA PHE A 293 20.50 -6.75 3.84
C PHE A 293 20.06 -6.61 5.29
N PHE A 294 20.15 -7.71 6.03
CA PHE A 294 19.63 -7.82 7.38
C PHE A 294 20.80 -7.98 8.38
N PRO A 295 21.44 -6.89 8.83
CA PRO A 295 22.48 -6.96 9.84
C PRO A 295 21.98 -7.51 11.17
N THR A 296 22.68 -8.50 11.71
CA THR A 296 22.41 -9.10 13.02
C THR A 296 20.96 -9.51 13.21
N VAL A 297 20.39 -10.28 12.29
CA VAL A 297 18.99 -10.74 12.35
C VAL A 297 18.81 -11.99 13.21
N ARG A 298 17.67 -12.10 13.89
CA ARG A 298 17.23 -13.32 14.60
C ARG A 298 16.15 -14.09 13.84
N SER A 299 15.87 -15.32 14.24
CA SER A 299 14.74 -16.08 13.69
C SER A 299 13.38 -15.53 14.15
N VAL A 300 12.41 -15.52 13.24
CA VAL A 300 10.99 -15.24 13.50
C VAL A 300 10.19 -16.35 12.86
N LEU A 301 9.60 -17.22 13.67
CA LEU A 301 9.02 -18.50 13.23
C LEU A 301 7.51 -18.55 13.49
N ALA A 302 6.79 -19.30 12.67
CA ALA A 302 5.42 -19.69 12.97
C ALA A 302 5.38 -20.74 14.09
N ALA A 303 4.43 -20.60 15.01
CA ALA A 303 4.18 -21.60 16.04
C ALA A 303 3.57 -22.89 15.44
N GLU A 304 3.86 -24.04 16.04
CA GLU A 304 3.24 -25.31 15.63
C GLU A 304 1.72 -25.33 15.87
N ALA A 305 1.27 -24.70 16.95
CA ALA A 305 -0.13 -24.54 17.29
C ALA A 305 -0.54 -23.07 17.07
N ILE A 306 -1.04 -22.79 15.87
CA ILE A 306 -1.54 -21.45 15.50
C ILE A 306 -3.00 -21.33 15.99
N PRO A 307 -3.38 -20.22 16.66
CA PRO A 307 -4.78 -20.00 17.03
C PRO A 307 -5.70 -19.97 15.81
N ASP A 308 -6.92 -20.50 15.93
CA ASP A 308 -7.89 -20.63 14.81
C ASP A 308 -8.21 -19.32 14.08
N ASN A 309 -8.02 -18.19 14.75
CA ASN A 309 -8.30 -16.86 14.22
C ASN A 309 -7.07 -16.16 13.63
N VAL A 310 -5.92 -16.84 13.56
CA VAL A 310 -4.66 -16.27 13.08
C VAL A 310 -4.23 -16.98 11.81
N ASN A 311 -3.89 -16.21 10.78
CA ASN A 311 -3.20 -16.69 9.59
C ASN A 311 -1.79 -16.09 9.55
N LEU A 312 -0.77 -16.92 9.34
CA LEU A 312 0.62 -16.50 9.32
C LEU A 312 1.16 -16.56 7.90
N THR A 313 1.87 -15.50 7.50
CA THR A 313 2.58 -15.42 6.22
C THR A 313 4.05 -15.11 6.49
N GLU A 314 4.93 -16.01 6.05
CA GLU A 314 6.38 -15.83 6.09
C GLU A 314 6.79 -14.97 4.89
N LEU A 315 7.35 -13.79 5.13
CA LEU A 315 7.59 -12.80 4.07
C LEU A 315 9.03 -12.81 3.55
N ALA A 316 9.99 -13.22 4.38
CA ALA A 316 11.40 -13.21 4.03
C ALA A 316 12.14 -14.33 4.76
N SER A 317 12.98 -15.03 4.01
CA SER A 317 13.75 -16.17 4.49
C SER A 317 15.22 -16.02 4.07
N THR A 318 16.13 -16.47 4.93
CA THR A 318 17.57 -16.53 4.63
C THR A 318 17.89 -17.69 3.68
N SER A 319 19.15 -17.81 3.24
CA SER A 319 19.53 -18.88 2.32
C SER A 319 19.50 -20.26 2.99
N SER A 320 19.46 -21.33 2.18
CA SER A 320 19.61 -22.72 2.65
C SER A 320 21.00 -23.05 3.26
N TYR A 321 21.97 -22.12 3.18
CA TYR A 321 23.29 -22.24 3.79
C TYR A 321 23.42 -21.43 5.09
N SER A 322 22.29 -20.96 5.61
CA SER A 322 22.22 -20.31 6.91
C SER A 322 21.89 -21.28 8.03
N TRP A 323 22.08 -20.83 9.27
CA TRP A 323 21.55 -21.46 10.47
C TRP A 323 21.30 -20.41 11.54
N SER A 324 20.43 -20.71 12.49
CA SER A 324 20.31 -19.92 13.72
C SER A 324 21.20 -20.49 14.81
N ASP A 325 22.02 -19.61 15.40
CA ASP A 325 22.99 -19.90 16.45
C ASP A 325 22.54 -19.28 17.78
N THR A 326 22.29 -20.13 18.77
CA THR A 326 21.83 -19.73 20.12
C THR A 326 22.97 -19.45 21.09
N GLU A 327 24.20 -19.88 20.76
CA GLU A 327 25.39 -19.74 21.61
C GLU A 327 26.40 -18.72 21.08
N PHE A 328 26.11 -18.08 19.95
CA PHE A 328 26.95 -17.07 19.34
C PHE A 328 27.39 -15.99 20.33
N ARG A 329 28.65 -15.56 20.23
CA ARG A 329 29.22 -14.48 21.03
C ARG A 329 29.87 -13.44 20.12
N PHE A 330 29.42 -12.20 20.25
CA PHE A 330 30.04 -11.08 19.54
C PHE A 330 31.52 -10.93 19.92
N GLY A 331 32.36 -10.64 18.93
CA GLY A 331 33.80 -10.46 19.11
C GLY A 331 34.63 -11.74 19.16
N GLN A 332 34.04 -12.91 18.88
CA GLN A 332 34.80 -14.15 18.70
C GLN A 332 35.78 -14.04 17.51
N GLN A 333 36.99 -14.61 17.67
CA GLN A 333 38.05 -14.52 16.66
C GLN A 333 37.90 -15.55 15.54
N SER A 334 37.29 -16.70 15.83
CA SER A 334 37.02 -17.73 14.84
C SER A 334 35.69 -17.46 14.12
N PRO A 335 35.57 -17.81 12.82
CA PRO A 335 34.27 -17.83 12.16
C PRO A 335 33.28 -18.73 12.92
N PRO A 336 31.99 -18.39 12.95
CA PRO A 336 30.97 -19.29 13.49
C PRO A 336 30.91 -20.59 12.68
N GLU A 337 30.70 -21.70 13.38
CA GLU A 337 30.57 -23.03 12.81
C GLU A 337 29.21 -23.62 13.23
N PHE A 338 28.56 -24.30 12.29
CA PHE A 338 27.26 -24.92 12.53
C PHE A 338 27.38 -26.12 13.50
N ASN A 339 26.54 -26.15 14.53
CA ASN A 339 26.42 -27.23 15.48
C ASN A 339 25.10 -28.00 15.32
N GLU A 340 25.16 -29.21 14.74
CA GLU A 340 23.99 -30.08 14.50
C GLU A 340 23.11 -30.36 15.73
N SER A 341 23.66 -30.28 16.95
CA SER A 341 22.94 -30.59 18.18
C SER A 341 22.23 -29.40 18.81
N LYS A 342 22.54 -28.17 18.38
CA LYS A 342 22.07 -26.92 19.02
C LYS A 342 21.47 -25.92 18.04
N ASP A 343 21.97 -25.90 16.82
CA ASP A 343 21.61 -24.92 15.82
C ASP A 343 20.51 -25.46 14.91
N SER A 344 19.65 -24.56 14.44
CA SER A 344 18.63 -24.90 13.45
C SER A 344 19.13 -24.52 12.06
N LYS A 345 19.17 -25.48 11.14
CA LYS A 345 19.61 -25.25 9.76
C LYS A 345 18.53 -24.52 8.95
N GLY A 346 18.96 -23.59 8.11
CA GLY A 346 18.10 -22.80 7.25
C GLY A 346 17.53 -23.56 6.03
N PRO A 347 16.71 -22.87 5.22
CA PRO A 347 16.40 -21.44 5.27
C PRO A 347 15.64 -21.03 6.55
N ILE A 348 16.01 -19.90 7.14
CA ILE A 348 15.44 -19.39 8.40
C ILE A 348 14.52 -18.21 8.09
N ASN A 349 13.30 -18.25 8.57
CA ASN A 349 12.36 -17.14 8.45
C ASN A 349 12.76 -16.01 9.40
N VAL A 350 12.68 -14.78 8.90
CA VAL A 350 13.11 -13.59 9.63
C VAL A 350 12.09 -12.45 9.58
N VAL A 351 11.05 -12.60 8.77
CA VAL A 351 9.90 -11.69 8.75
C VAL A 351 8.60 -12.48 8.65
N VAL A 352 7.70 -12.27 9.61
CA VAL A 352 6.40 -12.94 9.66
C VAL A 352 5.29 -11.91 9.85
N LEU A 353 4.25 -12.03 9.03
CA LEU A 353 2.99 -11.30 9.15
C LEU A 353 1.92 -12.21 9.75
N ALA A 354 1.24 -11.76 10.80
CA ALA A 354 0.03 -12.37 11.31
C ALA A 354 -1.19 -11.54 10.94
N ASP A 355 -2.11 -12.13 10.18
CA ASP A 355 -3.47 -11.62 9.94
C ASP A 355 -4.41 -12.26 10.96
N ILE A 356 -4.93 -11.45 11.89
CA ILE A 356 -5.77 -11.91 13.00
C ILE A 356 -7.21 -11.50 12.72
N SER A 357 -8.09 -12.49 12.58
CA SER A 357 -9.52 -12.29 12.39
C SER A 357 -10.21 -12.04 13.72
N ILE A 358 -10.86 -10.89 13.89
CA ILE A 358 -11.69 -10.64 15.07
C ILE A 358 -13.11 -11.16 14.79
N LYS A 359 -13.59 -12.09 15.61
CA LYS A 359 -15.03 -12.42 15.64
C LYS A 359 -15.79 -11.19 16.12
N SER A 360 -16.56 -10.55 15.25
CA SER A 360 -17.50 -9.52 15.65
C SER A 360 -18.48 -10.15 16.64
N SER A 361 -18.38 -9.75 17.92
CA SER A 361 -19.40 -10.05 18.92
C SER A 361 -20.63 -9.20 18.64
N GLU A 362 -21.34 -9.48 17.55
CA GLU A 362 -22.71 -9.04 17.41
C GLU A 362 -23.57 -9.96 18.27
N THR A 363 -24.03 -9.40 19.38
CA THR A 363 -25.05 -9.99 20.23
C THR A 363 -26.39 -9.89 19.51
N SER A 364 -26.62 -10.72 18.49
CA SER A 364 -27.94 -10.91 17.89
C SER A 364 -28.62 -12.08 18.60
N LYS A 365 -29.24 -11.77 19.74
CA LYS A 365 -30.42 -12.53 20.18
C LYS A 365 -31.51 -12.33 19.11
N ASP A 366 -32.17 -13.43 18.78
CA ASP A 366 -33.35 -13.58 17.92
C ASP A 366 -33.13 -13.52 16.39
N ARG A 367 -32.97 -14.70 15.77
CA ARG A 367 -34.10 -15.39 15.10
C ARG A 367 -33.63 -16.69 14.42
N ASP A 368 -34.21 -17.80 14.86
CA ASP A 368 -34.33 -19.01 14.06
C ASP A 368 -35.00 -18.70 12.72
N GLN A 369 -34.40 -19.12 11.60
CA GLN A 369 -34.97 -20.13 10.71
C GLN A 369 -34.04 -20.46 9.54
N GLN A 370 -33.92 -21.77 9.33
CA GLN A 370 -33.36 -22.53 8.21
C GLN A 370 -33.30 -21.83 6.84
N THR A 371 -32.17 -22.00 6.15
CA THR A 371 -32.14 -22.65 4.82
C THR A 371 -30.74 -23.17 4.49
N ASN A 372 -30.70 -24.43 4.03
CA ASN A 372 -29.54 -25.10 3.44
C ASN A 372 -29.19 -24.48 2.07
N THR A 373 -28.00 -23.90 1.94
CA THR A 373 -27.33 -23.72 0.65
C THR A 373 -25.82 -23.85 0.82
N LYS A 374 -25.19 -24.50 -0.18
CA LYS A 374 -23.78 -24.85 -0.34
C LYS A 374 -22.79 -23.71 0.02
N PRO A 375 -21.53 -24.03 0.39
CA PRO A 375 -20.55 -23.02 0.74
C PRO A 375 -20.22 -22.18 -0.49
N SER A 376 -20.82 -21.00 -0.57
CA SER A 376 -20.28 -19.89 -1.35
C SER A 376 -19.08 -19.40 -0.58
N GLU A 377 -17.91 -19.36 -1.22
CA GLU A 377 -16.74 -18.61 -0.78
C GLU A 377 -17.13 -17.12 -0.70
N ALA A 378 -17.79 -16.75 0.39
CA ALA A 378 -17.97 -15.37 0.77
C ALA A 378 -16.61 -14.91 1.28
N ILE A 379 -15.98 -14.01 0.52
CA ILE A 379 -14.88 -13.18 1.00
C ILE A 379 -15.40 -12.49 2.25
N THR A 380 -15.02 -13.01 3.42
CA THR A 380 -15.32 -12.39 4.70
C THR A 380 -14.49 -11.11 4.76
N SER A 381 -15.11 -10.00 4.35
CA SER A 381 -14.74 -8.63 4.74
C SER A 381 -14.96 -8.45 6.25
N GLY A 382 -14.32 -9.30 7.04
CA GLY A 382 -14.17 -9.11 8.48
C GLY A 382 -13.00 -8.16 8.72
N LYS A 383 -13.06 -7.40 9.82
CA LYS A 383 -11.91 -6.60 10.26
C LYS A 383 -10.71 -7.54 10.48
N GLN A 384 -9.74 -7.49 9.59
CA GLN A 384 -8.46 -8.18 9.74
C GLN A 384 -7.53 -7.26 10.50
N VAL A 385 -6.94 -7.73 11.59
CA VAL A 385 -5.88 -7.07 12.37
C VAL A 385 -4.54 -7.56 11.85
N GLN A 386 -3.50 -6.73 11.86
CA GLN A 386 -2.19 -7.17 11.34
C GLN A 386 -1.06 -6.84 12.30
N LEU A 387 -0.24 -7.85 12.55
CA LEU A 387 0.98 -7.78 13.34
C LEU A 387 2.14 -8.27 12.47
N LEU A 388 3.07 -7.37 12.14
CA LEU A 388 4.24 -7.67 11.34
C LEU A 388 5.49 -7.65 12.21
N VAL A 389 6.28 -8.72 12.19
CA VAL A 389 7.48 -8.86 13.01
C VAL A 389 8.70 -9.07 12.12
N PHE A 390 9.70 -8.20 12.29
CA PHE A 390 11.03 -8.33 11.72
C PHE A 390 12.01 -8.78 12.79
N GLY A 391 12.88 -9.73 12.45
CA GLY A 391 13.96 -10.20 13.32
C GLY A 391 15.17 -9.26 13.39
N ASP A 392 15.10 -8.09 12.74
CA ASP A 392 16.18 -7.11 12.63
C ASP A 392 15.57 -5.70 12.64
N SER A 393 16.15 -4.80 13.42
CA SER A 393 15.83 -3.37 13.42
C SER A 393 16.85 -2.53 12.67
N ASP A 394 18.08 -2.97 12.58
CA ASP A 394 19.16 -2.26 11.93
C ASP A 394 19.00 -2.19 10.40
N PHE A 395 18.28 -3.10 9.74
CA PHE A 395 18.00 -2.99 8.29
C PHE A 395 17.32 -1.66 7.91
N ALA A 396 16.52 -1.10 8.83
CA ALA A 396 15.80 0.17 8.67
C ALA A 396 16.53 1.39 9.30
N SER A 397 17.71 1.17 9.91
CA SER A 397 18.54 2.25 10.46
C SER A 397 19.13 3.14 9.36
N ASN A 398 19.57 4.34 9.72
CA ASN A 398 20.21 5.28 8.79
C ASN A 398 21.38 4.66 7.99
N ASN A 399 22.13 3.74 8.59
CA ASN A 399 23.28 3.09 7.95
C ASN A 399 22.89 2.09 6.85
N TYR A 400 21.73 1.44 6.97
CA TYR A 400 21.31 0.36 6.06
C TYR A 400 20.04 0.67 5.25
N PHE A 401 19.30 1.72 5.61
CA PHE A 401 18.01 2.04 5.00
C PHE A 401 18.07 2.17 3.48
N ASN A 402 19.11 2.84 2.96
CA ASN A 402 19.27 3.05 1.51
C ASN A 402 20.05 1.92 0.82
N LEU A 403 20.29 0.80 1.49
CA LEU A 403 21.02 -0.33 0.91
C LEU A 403 20.06 -1.21 0.11
N GLN A 404 20.23 -1.16 -1.21
CA GLN A 404 19.48 -1.99 -2.17
C GLN A 404 17.96 -1.93 -1.92
N GLY A 405 17.33 -3.05 -1.54
CA GLY A 405 15.88 -3.15 -1.34
C GLY A 405 15.38 -2.74 0.04
N ASN A 406 16.24 -2.40 1.01
CA ASN A 406 15.82 -2.19 2.41
C ASN A 406 14.75 -1.09 2.56
N SER A 407 14.95 0.06 1.91
CA SER A 407 13.96 1.15 1.93
C SER A 407 12.64 0.73 1.33
N ASP A 408 12.68 0.01 0.20
CA ASP A 408 11.50 -0.41 -0.54
C ASP A 408 10.71 -1.45 0.27
N PHE A 409 11.37 -2.41 0.90
CA PHE A 409 10.71 -3.42 1.74
C PHE A 409 10.09 -2.80 3.00
N PHE A 410 10.82 -1.89 3.66
CA PHE A 410 10.30 -1.17 4.83
C PHE A 410 9.12 -0.28 4.48
N LEU A 411 9.21 0.51 3.40
CA LEU A 411 8.13 1.40 2.97
C LEU A 411 6.93 0.63 2.45
N ASN A 412 7.10 -0.48 1.72
CA ASN A 412 6.00 -1.36 1.33
C ASN A 412 5.26 -1.89 2.55
N SER A 413 5.99 -2.25 3.61
CA SER A 413 5.42 -2.72 4.87
C SER A 413 4.63 -1.63 5.60
N VAL A 414 5.20 -0.42 5.71
CA VAL A 414 4.51 0.74 6.29
C VAL A 414 3.27 1.09 5.48
N ASN A 415 3.39 1.15 4.15
CA ASN A 415 2.29 1.45 3.25
C ASN A 415 1.18 0.40 3.37
N PHE A 416 1.50 -0.88 3.34
CA PHE A 416 0.51 -1.95 3.48
C PHE A 416 -0.23 -1.87 4.82
N LEU A 417 0.50 -1.76 5.94
CA LEU A 417 -0.10 -1.74 7.27
C LEU A 417 -0.88 -0.44 7.53
N ALA A 418 -0.32 0.72 7.19
CA ALA A 418 -0.95 2.01 7.48
C ALA A 418 -2.04 2.38 6.45
N GLN A 419 -2.06 1.76 5.26
CA GLN A 419 -3.08 1.98 4.23
C GLN A 419 -4.12 0.84 4.19
N GLN A 420 -5.04 0.77 5.15
CA GLN A 420 -6.30 0.06 4.90
C GLN A 420 -7.30 0.85 4.02
N GLU A 421 -7.72 0.19 2.93
CA GLU A 421 -9.12 0.02 2.48
C GLU A 421 -9.97 1.25 2.13
N ASN A 422 -9.40 2.22 1.41
CA ASN A 422 -10.21 2.99 0.45
C ASN A 422 -9.80 2.69 -1.01
N LEU A 423 -9.11 1.58 -1.25
CA LEU A 423 -8.92 1.09 -2.61
C LEU A 423 -10.26 0.55 -3.07
N ILE A 424 -10.90 1.31 -3.95
CA ILE A 424 -12.18 0.93 -4.52
C ILE A 424 -11.88 -0.18 -5.53
N SER A 425 -12.38 -1.38 -5.28
CA SER A 425 -12.50 -2.40 -6.34
C SER A 425 -13.59 -1.91 -7.29
N ILE A 426 -13.19 -1.45 -8.49
CA ILE A 426 -14.13 -0.97 -9.49
C ILE A 426 -14.74 -2.19 -10.20
N GLU A 427 -15.89 -2.65 -9.73
CA GLU A 427 -16.68 -3.63 -10.47
C GLU A 427 -17.21 -2.99 -11.76
N ARG A 428 -16.69 -3.41 -12.91
CA ARG A 428 -17.32 -3.08 -14.19
C ARG A 428 -18.71 -3.71 -14.23
N PRO A 429 -19.74 -3.01 -14.75
CA PRO A 429 -21.06 -3.62 -14.91
C PRO A 429 -20.92 -4.89 -15.74
N LYS A 430 -21.39 -6.01 -15.19
CA LYS A 430 -21.37 -7.31 -15.85
C LYS A 430 -22.16 -7.18 -17.16
N THR A 431 -21.53 -7.65 -18.24
CA THR A 431 -22.07 -7.76 -19.60
C THR A 431 -23.38 -8.51 -19.66
#